data_AF-A0A7S2ACJ9-F1
#
_entry.id   AF-A0A7S2ACJ9-F1
#
_cell.length_a   1.000
_cell.length_b   1.000
_cell.length_c   1.000
_cell.angle_alpha   90.00
_cell.angle_beta   90.00
_cell.angle_gamma   90.00
#
_symmetry.space_group_name_H-M   'P 1'
#
loop_
_entity.id
_entity.type
_entity.pdbx_description
1 polymer ?
#
loop_
_entity_poly.entity_id
_entity_poly.type
_entity_poly.pdbx_seq_one_letter_code
_entity_poly.pdbx_strand_id
1 'polypeptide(L)'
;DPPNYAKYLQLFDQVKQFYDAERSEGAGRGSMQSIEDLIYGECVQMYEMAFEQQYHFGAFYAWVKLREQEIRNIRWAGDMIVLNKKDEIDTTVVNIFQPRA
;
A
#
# COMPACT_ATOMS: atom_id res chain seq x y z
N ASP A 1 21.76 17.32 0.53
CA ASP A 1 22.15 15.89 0.44
C ASP A 1 21.61 15.28 -0.84
N PRO A 2 22.39 14.47 -1.57
CA PRO A 2 21.87 13.76 -2.73
C PRO A 2 20.72 12.84 -2.30
N PRO A 3 19.71 12.61 -3.17
CA PRO A 3 18.61 11.71 -2.85
C PRO A 3 19.16 10.34 -2.46
N ASN A 4 18.72 9.81 -1.33
CA ASN A 4 19.12 8.47 -0.91
C ASN A 4 18.39 7.43 -1.78
N TYR A 5 19.02 7.05 -2.88
CA TYR A 5 18.48 6.07 -3.83
C TYR A 5 18.39 4.65 -3.25
N ALA A 6 19.03 4.38 -2.10
CA ALA A 6 19.05 3.04 -1.49
C ALA A 6 17.65 2.51 -1.20
N LYS A 7 16.70 3.38 -0.82
CA LYS A 7 15.32 2.99 -0.56
C LYS A 7 14.59 2.55 -1.84
N TYR A 8 14.81 3.26 -2.95
CA TYR A 8 14.24 2.88 -4.25
C TYR A 8 14.88 1.61 -4.81
N LEU A 9 16.17 1.41 -4.56
CA LEU A 9 16.86 0.15 -4.86
C LEU A 9 16.28 -1.02 -4.06
N GLN A 10 16.00 -0.84 -2.78
CA GLN A 10 15.35 -1.87 -1.95
C GLN A 10 13.95 -2.21 -2.47
N LEU A 11 13.15 -1.20 -2.83
CA LEU A 11 11.83 -1.42 -3.43
C LEU A 11 11.97 -2.16 -4.77
N PHE A 12 12.92 -1.75 -5.63
CA PHE A 12 13.20 -2.43 -6.89
C PHE A 12 13.61 -3.90 -6.68
N ASP A 13 14.47 -4.18 -5.70
CA ASP A 13 14.90 -5.54 -5.39
C ASP A 13 13.74 -6.40 -4.89
N GLN A 14 12.84 -5.85 -4.07
CA GLN A 14 11.61 -6.53 -3.62
C GLN A 14 10.68 -6.86 -4.80
N VAL A 15 10.47 -5.89 -5.69
CA VAL A 15 9.67 -6.03 -6.91
C VAL A 15 10.29 -7.05 -7.87
N LYS A 16 11.62 -7.05 -8.01
CA LYS A 16 12.33 -8.01 -8.86
C LYS A 16 12.23 -9.43 -8.32
N GLN A 17 12.39 -9.61 -7.01
CA GLN A 17 12.22 -10.91 -6.36
C GLN A 17 10.80 -11.47 -6.54
N PHE A 18 9.78 -10.61 -6.54
CA PHE A 18 8.39 -10.99 -6.84
C PHE A 18 8.26 -11.60 -8.24
N TYR A 19 8.77 -10.92 -9.28
CA TYR A 19 8.69 -11.43 -10.66
C TYR A 19 9.55 -12.67 -10.91
N ASP A 20 10.73 -12.75 -10.30
CA ASP A 20 11.60 -13.92 -10.40
C ASP A 20 10.96 -15.15 -9.72
N ALA A 21 10.20 -14.95 -8.63
CA ALA A 21 9.43 -15.99 -7.96
C ALA A 21 8.21 -16.46 -8.77
N GLU A 22 7.48 -15.54 -9.44
CA GLU A 22 6.39 -15.90 -10.37
C GLU A 22 6.88 -16.74 -11.57
N ARG A 23 8.11 -16.50 -12.03
CA ARG A 23 8.71 -17.21 -13.17
C ARG A 23 9.15 -18.64 -12.85
N SER A 24 9.39 -18.95 -11.58
CA SER A 24 9.75 -20.29 -11.10
C SER A 24 8.49 -21.07 -10.70
N GLU A 25 7.83 -21.67 -11.70
CA GLU A 25 6.64 -22.54 -11.67
C GLU A 25 6.19 -23.09 -10.29
N GLY A 26 4.95 -22.77 -9.89
CA GLY A 26 4.12 -23.70 -9.09
C GLY A 26 3.65 -23.27 -7.69
N ALA A 27 3.88 -22.04 -7.24
CA ALA A 27 3.29 -21.57 -5.98
C ALA A 27 1.88 -21.00 -6.24
N GLY A 28 0.87 -21.55 -5.54
CA GLY A 28 -0.53 -21.19 -5.71
C GLY A 28 -0.78 -19.67 -5.58
N ARG A 29 -1.77 -19.18 -6.34
CA ARG A 29 -2.32 -17.82 -6.35
C ARG A 29 -2.97 -17.37 -5.02
N GLY A 30 -2.52 -17.90 -3.89
CA GLY A 30 -3.01 -17.55 -2.57
C GLY A 30 -2.20 -16.40 -2.01
N SER A 31 -2.77 -15.20 -1.97
CA SER A 31 -2.31 -14.08 -1.13
C SER A 31 -0.92 -13.51 -1.47
N MET A 32 -0.57 -13.36 -2.75
CA MET A 32 0.61 -12.55 -3.11
C MET A 32 0.20 -11.10 -3.39
N GLN A 33 0.74 -10.17 -2.61
CA GLN A 33 0.52 -8.73 -2.75
C GLN A 33 1.12 -8.24 -4.07
N SER A 34 0.37 -7.44 -4.82
CA SER A 34 0.84 -6.80 -6.05
C SER A 34 1.95 -5.80 -5.75
N ILE A 35 2.80 -5.52 -6.75
CA ILE A 35 3.74 -4.39 -6.71
C ILE A 35 3.01 -3.08 -6.39
N GLU A 36 1.80 -2.94 -6.91
CA GLU A 36 0.95 -1.78 -6.63
C GLU A 36 0.62 -1.71 -5.12
N ASP A 37 0.36 -2.84 -4.46
CA ASP A 37 0.06 -2.90 -3.03
C ASP A 37 1.28 -2.49 -2.19
N LEU A 38 2.49 -2.91 -2.59
CA LEU A 38 3.74 -2.50 -1.94
C LEU A 38 3.96 -0.98 -2.05
N ILE A 39 3.73 -0.42 -3.24
CA ILE A 39 3.84 1.02 -3.47
C ILE A 39 2.78 1.78 -2.67
N TYR A 40 1.54 1.30 -2.63
CA TYR A 40 0.48 1.94 -1.86
C TYR A 40 0.76 1.93 -0.37
N GLY A 41 1.27 0.82 0.18
CA GLY A 41 1.66 0.73 1.59
C GLY A 41 2.70 1.79 1.96
N GLU A 42 3.76 1.91 1.14
CA GLU A 42 4.82 2.89 1.36
C GLU A 42 4.31 4.34 1.22
N CYS A 43 3.52 4.64 0.18
CA CYS A 43 2.96 5.97 -0.01
C CYS A 43 2.05 6.39 1.16
N VAL A 44 1.20 5.50 1.63
CA VAL A 44 0.31 5.74 2.78
C VAL A 44 1.11 6.07 4.03
N GLN A 45 2.18 5.31 4.31
CA GLN A 45 3.06 5.58 5.45
C GLN A 45 3.70 6.97 5.34
N MET A 46 4.19 7.35 4.16
CA MET A 46 4.76 8.68 3.94
C MET A 46 3.73 9.80 4.13
N TYR A 47 2.47 9.59 3.72
CA TYR A 47 1.40 10.55 3.92
C TYR A 47 1.00 10.66 5.39
N GLU A 48 0.98 9.56 6.14
CA GLU A 48 0.75 9.58 7.59
C GLU A 48 1.84 10.38 8.31
N MET A 49 3.12 10.14 7.98
CA MET A 49 4.26 10.88 8.55
C MET A 49 4.20 12.39 8.26
N ALA A 50 3.56 12.81 7.16
CA ALA A 50 3.37 14.22 6.87
C ALA A 50 2.48 14.93 7.91
N PHE A 51 1.74 14.23 8.77
CA PHE A 51 0.98 14.84 9.86
C PHE A 51 1.78 14.95 11.18
N GLU A 52 3.00 14.42 11.26
CA GLU A 52 3.86 14.55 12.44
C GLU A 52 4.53 15.93 12.52
N GLN A 53 4.74 16.56 11.37
CA GLN A 53 5.29 17.90 11.28
C GLN A 53 4.19 18.96 11.34
N GLN A 54 4.54 20.17 11.76
CA GLN A 54 3.60 21.30 11.88
C GLN A 54 3.96 22.42 10.90
N TYR A 55 2.95 23.23 10.54
CA TYR A 55 3.11 24.44 9.72
C TYR A 55 3.73 24.24 8.32
N HIS A 56 3.35 23.19 7.60
CA HIS A 56 3.76 22.97 6.22
C HIS A 56 2.58 22.57 5.33
N PHE A 57 2.66 22.90 4.03
CA PHE A 57 1.57 22.64 3.08
C PHE A 57 1.45 21.16 2.67
N GLY A 58 2.47 20.35 2.95
CA GLY A 58 2.47 18.91 2.63
C GLY A 58 1.32 18.14 3.29
N ALA A 59 0.83 18.59 4.45
CA ALA A 59 -0.30 17.98 5.14
C ALA A 59 -1.60 18.00 4.31
N PHE A 60 -1.82 19.06 3.51
CA PHE A 60 -3.00 19.14 2.64
C PHE A 60 -2.94 18.12 1.50
N TYR A 61 -1.77 17.93 0.90
CA TYR A 61 -1.57 16.92 -0.14
C TYR A 61 -1.76 15.50 0.42
N ALA A 62 -1.12 15.22 1.57
CA ALA A 62 -1.27 13.95 2.27
C ALA A 62 -2.74 13.67 2.62
N TRP A 63 -3.48 14.68 3.09
CA TRP A 63 -4.91 14.55 3.38
C TRP A 63 -5.74 14.11 2.16
N VAL A 64 -5.55 14.76 1.01
CA VAL A 64 -6.26 14.38 -0.22
C VAL A 64 -5.93 12.94 -0.61
N LYS A 65 -4.65 12.55 -0.55
CA LYS A 65 -4.22 11.20 -0.93
C LYS A 65 -4.70 10.10 0.01
N LEU A 66 -4.70 10.34 1.32
CA LEU A 66 -5.28 9.40 2.27
C LEU A 66 -6.79 9.26 2.08
N ARG A 67 -7.51 10.35 1.78
CA ARG A 67 -8.95 10.31 1.48
C ARG A 67 -9.25 9.52 0.20
N GLU A 68 -8.46 9.68 -0.85
CA GLU A 68 -8.57 8.87 -2.08
C GLU A 68 -8.40 7.37 -1.77
N GLN A 69 -7.44 7.00 -0.92
CA GLN A 69 -7.22 5.62 -0.51
C GLN A 69 -8.38 5.06 0.33
N GLU A 70 -8.94 5.86 1.25
CA GLU A 70 -10.12 5.49 2.04
C GLU A 70 -11.32 5.14 1.14
N ILE A 71 -11.60 5.96 0.13
CA ILE A 71 -12.67 5.70 -0.84
C ILE A 71 -12.42 4.40 -1.60
N ARG A 72 -11.17 4.14 -2.01
CA ARG A 72 -10.80 2.89 -2.69
C ARG A 72 -11.03 1.67 -1.80
N ASN A 73 -10.63 1.75 -0.53
CA ASN A 73 -10.82 0.68 0.45
C ASN A 73 -12.32 0.38 0.64
N ILE A 74 -13.15 1.41 0.81
CA ILE A 74 -14.61 1.25 0.97
C ILE A 74 -15.22 0.63 -0.29
N ARG A 75 -14.85 1.12 -1.48
CA ARG A 75 -15.32 0.56 -2.76
C ARG A 75 -14.95 -0.91 -2.88
N TRP A 76 -13.72 -1.27 -2.57
CA TRP A 76 -13.24 -2.64 -2.63
C TRP A 76 -13.99 -3.56 -1.66
N ALA A 77 -14.21 -3.12 -0.41
CA ALA A 77 -15.02 -3.87 0.56
C ALA A 77 -16.46 -4.06 0.04
N GLY A 78 -17.04 -3.05 -0.60
CA GLY A 78 -18.34 -3.15 -1.27
C GLY A 78 -18.36 -4.20 -2.38
N ASP A 79 -17.35 -4.19 -3.26
CA ASP A 79 -17.21 -5.17 -4.34
C ASP A 79 -17.08 -6.60 -3.79
N MET A 80 -16.30 -6.80 -2.72
CA MET A 80 -16.13 -8.11 -2.07
C MET A 80 -17.42 -8.62 -1.41
N ILE A 81 -18.23 -7.73 -0.83
CA ILE A 81 -19.55 -8.09 -0.30
C ILE A 81 -20.48 -8.57 -1.43
N VAL A 82 -20.51 -7.86 -2.56
CA VAL A 82 -21.32 -8.23 -3.74
C VAL A 82 -20.87 -9.58 -4.31
N LEU A 83 -19.58 -9.86 -4.31
CA LEU A 83 -19.00 -11.12 -4.78
C LEU A 83 -19.06 -12.27 -3.75
N ASN A 84 -19.60 -12.04 -2.56
CA ASN A 84 -19.65 -12.99 -1.45
C ASN A 84 -18.25 -13.56 -1.05
N LYS A 85 -17.22 -12.71 -1.11
CA LYS A 85 -15.81 -13.02 -0.79
C LYS A 85 -15.35 -12.26 0.45
N LYS A 86 -16.14 -12.32 1.53
CA LYS A 86 -15.89 -11.52 2.75
C LYS A 86 -14.56 -11.87 3.42
N ASP A 87 -14.14 -13.13 3.32
CA ASP A 87 -12.90 -13.62 3.91
C ASP A 87 -11.63 -13.03 3.26
N GLU A 88 -11.75 -12.42 2.08
CA GLU A 88 -10.63 -11.81 1.35
C GLU A 88 -10.43 -10.32 1.71
N ILE A 89 -11.37 -9.69 2.42
CA ILE A 89 -11.36 -8.24 2.72
C ILE A 89 -10.19 -7.87 3.65
N ASP A 90 -10.00 -8.64 4.73
CA ASP A 90 -8.98 -8.33 5.75
C ASP A 90 -7.54 -8.42 5.22
N THR A 91 -7.32 -9.19 4.15
CA THR A 91 -6.00 -9.39 3.54
C THR A 91 -5.67 -8.34 2.48
N THR A 92 -6.69 -7.70 1.89
CA THR A 92 -6.54 -6.87 0.67
C THR A 92 -6.73 -5.38 0.92
N VAL A 93 -7.33 -4.99 2.05
CA VAL A 93 -7.50 -3.58 2.41
C VAL A 93 -6.19 -2.99 2.90
N VAL A 94 -5.80 -1.83 2.34
CA VAL A 94 -4.60 -1.10 2.75
C VAL A 94 -4.92 -0.27 4.00
N ASN A 95 -4.28 -0.56 5.13
CA ASN A 95 -4.47 0.20 6.37
C ASN A 95 -3.89 1.61 6.24
N ILE A 96 -4.75 2.63 6.27
CA ILE A 96 -4.37 4.05 6.10
C ILE A 96 -3.82 4.72 7.36
N PHE A 97 -4.05 4.13 8.53
CA PHE A 97 -3.48 4.56 9.80
C PHE A 97 -3.04 3.33 10.58
N GLN A 98 -1.81 3.34 11.08
CA GLN A 98 -1.34 2.30 11.98
C GLN A 98 -1.95 2.50 13.38
N PRO A 99 -2.36 1.43 14.09
CA PRO A 99 -2.78 1.53 15.48
C PRO A 99 -1.65 2.14 16.31
N ARG A 100 -1.90 3.26 16.97
CA ARG A 100 -0.92 3.86 17.88
C ARG A 100 -0.90 3.05 19.18
N ALA A 101 0.22 2.39 19.46
CA ALA A 101 0.50 1.71 20.73
C ALA A 101 0.89 2.71 21.82
#